data_AF-A0A947MUI3-F1
#
_entry.id   AF-A0A947MUI3-F1
#
_cell.length_a   1.000
_cell.length_b   1.000
_cell.length_c   1.000
_cell.angle_alpha   90.00
_cell.angle_beta   90.00
_cell.angle_gamma   90.00
#
_symmetry.space_group_name_H-M   'P 1'
#
loop_
_entity.id
_entity.type
_entity.pdbx_description
1 polymer ?
#
loop_
_entity_poly.entity_id
_entity_poly.type
_entity_poly.pdbx_seq_one_letter_code
_entity_poly.pdbx_strand_id
1 'polypeptide(L)'
;MTDIRRSRRILIAWLITYAALGLLSGLTGIGQRDEQAFSFIAGVPTMVFIYLWCRSESLERGALPRSGLTMFAALVAPLGVPFYLWRTRPTAGARLKAIGWALAFYLLASVVLGGFEALGMAWRKV
;
A
#
# COMPACT_ATOMS: atom_id res chain seq x y z
N MET A 1 -25.02 -8.06 -5.65
CA MET A 1 -24.02 -6.99 -5.86
C MET A 1 -23.32 -6.75 -4.53
N THR A 2 -22.11 -7.26 -4.36
CA THR A 2 -21.31 -6.97 -3.16
C THR A 2 -20.85 -5.53 -3.24
N ASP A 3 -21.39 -4.65 -2.40
CA ASP A 3 -20.89 -3.28 -2.31
C ASP A 3 -19.49 -3.32 -1.68
N ILE A 4 -18.48 -3.46 -2.53
CA ILE A 4 -17.09 -3.43 -2.10
C ILE A 4 -16.84 -2.01 -1.61
N ARG A 5 -16.69 -1.88 -0.29
CA ARG A 5 -16.28 -0.65 0.40
C ARG A 5 -15.13 0.01 -0.35
N ARG A 6 -15.20 1.32 -0.53
CA ARG A 6 -14.26 2.13 -1.31
C ARG A 6 -12.82 1.93 -0.82
N SER A 7 -12.64 1.79 0.48
CA SER A 7 -11.36 1.44 1.12
C SER A 7 -10.76 0.13 0.60
N ARG A 8 -11.58 -0.92 0.46
CA ARG A 8 -11.15 -2.22 -0.05
C ARG A 8 -10.80 -2.17 -1.54
N ARG A 9 -11.52 -1.36 -2.34
CA ARG A 9 -11.15 -1.14 -3.76
C ARG A 9 -9.77 -0.52 -3.89
N ILE A 10 -9.42 0.43 -3.02
CA ILE A 10 -8.11 1.10 -3.02
C ILE A 10 -6.99 0.10 -2.68
N LEU A 11 -7.19 -0.79 -1.70
CA LEU A 11 -6.22 -1.84 -1.38
C LEU A 11 -6.01 -2.80 -2.56
N ILE A 12 -7.08 -3.18 -3.27
CA ILE A 12 -6.99 -4.03 -4.46
C ILE A 12 -6.24 -3.30 -5.58
N ALA A 13 -6.59 -2.03 -5.84
CA ALA A 13 -5.91 -1.21 -6.85
C ALA A 13 -4.42 -1.05 -6.56
N TRP A 14 -4.05 -0.93 -5.28
CA TRP A 14 -2.65 -0.89 -4.85
C TRP A 14 -1.93 -2.20 -5.19
N LEU A 15 -2.52 -3.37 -4.84
CA LEU A 15 -1.93 -4.67 -5.18
C LEU A 15 -1.77 -4.86 -6.71
N ILE A 16 -2.76 -4.46 -7.50
CA ILE A 16 -2.69 -4.52 -8.97
C ILE A 16 -1.54 -3.63 -9.49
N THR A 17 -1.39 -2.43 -8.94
CA THR A 17 -0.31 -1.52 -9.32
C THR A 17 1.05 -2.12 -9.00
N TYR A 18 1.19 -2.76 -7.85
CA TYR A 18 2.43 -3.44 -7.47
C TYR A 18 2.72 -4.66 -8.32
N ALA A 19 1.70 -5.45 -8.69
CA ALA A 19 1.85 -6.56 -9.62
C ALA A 19 2.35 -6.07 -10.99
N ALA A 20 1.77 -4.98 -11.51
CA ALA A 20 2.19 -4.37 -12.77
C ALA A 20 3.62 -3.82 -12.70
N LEU A 21 3.97 -3.11 -11.62
CA LEU A 21 5.32 -2.57 -11.40
C LEU A 21 6.37 -3.69 -11.27
N GLY A 22 6.06 -4.76 -10.53
CA GLY A 22 6.93 -5.93 -10.42
C GLY A 22 7.16 -6.58 -11.77
N LEU A 23 6.08 -6.84 -12.53
CA LEU A 23 6.18 -7.44 -13.85
C LEU A 23 7.00 -6.58 -14.82
N LEU A 24 6.75 -5.26 -14.86
CA LEU A 24 7.51 -4.31 -15.67
C LEU A 24 8.99 -4.29 -15.27
N SER A 25 9.29 -4.31 -13.96
CA SER A 25 10.65 -4.38 -13.46
C SER A 25 11.38 -5.64 -13.94
N GLY A 26 10.74 -6.81 -13.80
CA GLY A 26 11.32 -8.09 -14.22
C GLY A 26 11.54 -8.20 -15.73
N LEU A 27 10.60 -7.70 -16.53
CA LEU A 27 10.69 -7.72 -18.00
C LEU A 27 11.76 -6.75 -18.54
N THR A 28 11.82 -5.53 -17.99
CA THR A 28 12.73 -4.49 -18.49
C THR A 28 14.12 -4.55 -17.86
N GLY A 29 14.25 -5.17 -16.68
CA GLY A 29 15.45 -5.12 -15.85
C GLY A 29 15.74 -3.75 -15.24
N ILE A 30 14.78 -2.81 -15.27
CA ILE A 30 14.93 -1.47 -14.70
C ILE A 30 15.20 -1.54 -13.20
N GLY A 31 14.54 -2.46 -12.48
CA GLY A 31 14.78 -2.64 -11.03
C GLY A 31 16.20 -3.05 -10.68
N GLN A 32 16.93 -3.71 -11.58
CA GLN A 32 18.34 -4.09 -11.36
C GLN A 32 19.33 -3.02 -11.82
N ARG A 33 18.96 -2.18 -12.79
CA ARG A 33 19.84 -1.11 -13.31
C ARG A 33 19.80 0.13 -12.44
N ASP A 34 18.64 0.46 -11.87
CA ASP A 34 18.46 1.70 -11.12
C ASP A 34 17.45 1.49 -9.99
N GLU A 35 17.93 0.88 -8.90
CA GLU A 35 17.16 0.57 -7.70
C GLU A 35 16.55 1.84 -7.07
N GLN A 36 17.24 2.97 -7.20
CA GLN A 36 16.81 4.25 -6.64
C GLN A 36 15.65 4.85 -7.45
N ALA A 37 15.75 4.83 -8.78
CA ALA A 37 14.64 5.25 -9.65
C ALA A 37 13.41 4.35 -9.45
N PHE A 38 13.60 3.03 -9.35
CA PHE A 38 12.50 2.10 -9.10
C PHE A 38 11.84 2.34 -7.74
N SER A 39 12.63 2.57 -6.69
CA SER A 39 12.13 2.93 -5.36
C SER A 39 11.30 4.22 -5.38
N PHE A 40 11.70 5.23 -6.17
CA PHE A 40 10.91 6.45 -6.36
C PHE A 40 9.60 6.19 -7.11
N ILE A 41 9.65 5.42 -8.21
CA ILE A 41 8.48 5.08 -9.03
C ILE A 41 7.46 4.24 -8.24
N ALA A 42 7.90 3.35 -7.36
CA ALA A 42 7.01 2.60 -6.48
C ALA A 42 6.55 3.42 -5.26
N GLY A 43 7.39 4.33 -4.76
CA GLY A 43 7.13 5.16 -3.60
C GLY A 43 5.99 6.18 -3.82
N VAL A 44 5.97 6.86 -4.98
CA VAL A 44 4.93 7.87 -5.26
C VAL A 44 3.51 7.28 -5.28
N PRO A 45 3.21 6.20 -6.04
CA PRO A 45 1.91 5.52 -5.98
C PRO A 45 1.56 5.06 -4.58
N THR A 46 2.54 4.58 -3.81
CA THR A 46 2.35 4.14 -2.42
C THR A 46 1.81 5.25 -1.54
N MET A 47 2.42 6.43 -1.58
CA MET A 47 1.94 7.59 -0.82
C MET A 47 0.51 7.96 -1.20
N VAL A 48 0.21 7.94 -2.52
CA VAL A 48 -1.13 8.25 -3.03
C VAL A 48 -2.16 7.22 -2.56
N PHE A 49 -1.87 5.93 -2.66
CA PHE A 49 -2.76 4.86 -2.22
C PHE A 49 -3.01 4.91 -0.71
N ILE A 50 -1.97 5.16 0.10
CA ILE A 50 -2.12 5.31 1.55
C ILE A 50 -3.03 6.49 1.88
N TYR A 51 -2.80 7.65 1.26
CA TYR A 51 -3.64 8.83 1.45
C TYR A 51 -5.11 8.54 1.10
N LEU A 52 -5.35 7.97 -0.09
CA LEU A 52 -6.68 7.64 -0.56
C LEU A 52 -7.36 6.61 0.34
N TRP A 53 -6.61 5.59 0.78
CA TRP A 53 -7.10 4.56 1.66
C TRP A 53 -7.52 5.15 3.01
N CYS A 54 -6.64 5.89 3.69
CA CYS A 54 -6.95 6.55 4.96
C CYS A 54 -8.16 7.48 4.83
N ARG A 55 -8.23 8.27 3.75
CA ARG A 55 -9.36 9.17 3.48
C ARG A 55 -10.66 8.39 3.28
N SER A 56 -10.66 7.34 2.46
CA SER A 56 -11.85 6.52 2.23
C SER A 56 -12.32 5.78 3.49
N GLU A 57 -11.39 5.23 4.26
CA GLU A 57 -11.67 4.50 5.49
C GLU A 57 -12.29 5.41 6.55
N SER A 58 -11.79 6.65 6.65
CA SER A 58 -12.34 7.63 7.57
C SER A 58 -13.77 8.07 7.25
N LEU A 59 -14.06 8.25 5.96
CA LEU A 59 -15.40 8.56 5.46
C LEU A 59 -16.37 7.42 5.77
N GLU A 60 -15.93 6.17 5.55
CA GLU A 60 -16.72 4.97 5.88
C GLU A 60 -16.98 4.79 7.38
N ARG A 61 -16.12 5.35 8.24
CA ARG A 61 -16.31 5.35 9.71
C ARG A 61 -17.13 6.52 10.23
N GLY A 62 -17.50 7.48 9.38
CA GLY A 62 -18.15 8.73 9.80
C GLY A 62 -17.28 9.63 10.69
N ALA A 63 -15.98 9.38 10.74
CA ALA A 63 -15.04 10.11 11.59
C ALA A 63 -13.88 10.62 10.74
N LEU A 64 -13.99 11.87 10.28
CA LEU A 64 -12.94 12.53 9.49
C LEU A 64 -11.72 12.83 10.38
N PRO A 65 -10.57 12.15 10.20
CA PRO A 65 -9.32 12.53 10.83
C PRO A 65 -8.90 13.91 10.32
N ARG A 66 -8.20 14.68 11.15
CA ARG A 66 -7.55 15.92 10.71
C ARG A 66 -6.70 15.61 9.47
N SER A 67 -6.80 16.43 8.42
CA SER A 67 -6.05 16.24 7.16
C SER A 67 -4.54 16.04 7.37
N GLY A 68 -3.96 16.60 8.44
CA GLY A 68 -2.55 16.39 8.80
C GLY A 68 -2.22 14.95 9.19
N LEU A 69 -3.14 14.20 9.80
CA LEU A 69 -2.92 12.80 10.17
C LEU A 69 -2.87 11.87 8.95
N THR A 70 -3.70 12.13 7.94
CA THR A 70 -3.72 11.35 6.70
C THR A 70 -2.51 11.67 5.82
N MET A 71 -2.08 12.94 5.79
CA MET A 71 -0.83 13.34 5.14
C MET A 71 0.40 12.75 5.83
N PHE A 72 0.45 12.75 7.16
CA PHE A 72 1.52 12.11 7.92
C PHE A 72 1.59 10.60 7.65
N ALA A 73 0.44 9.93 7.58
CA ALA A 73 0.36 8.52 7.22
C ALA A 73 0.90 8.25 5.81
N ALA A 74 0.62 9.12 4.85
CA ALA A 74 1.10 8.97 3.47
C ALA A 74 2.60 9.23 3.32
N LEU A 75 3.12 10.29 3.96
CA LEU A 75 4.52 10.69 3.82
C LEU A 75 5.48 9.77 4.57
N VAL A 76 5.07 9.29 5.74
CA VAL A 76 5.90 8.44 6.60
C VAL A 76 5.23 7.08 6.75
N ALA A 77 4.92 6.41 5.64
CA ALA A 77 4.17 5.15 5.61
C ALA A 77 4.50 4.13 6.73
N PRO A 78 5.78 3.86 7.06
CA PRO A 78 6.13 2.86 8.09
C PRO A 78 5.72 3.25 9.50
N LEU A 79 5.70 4.55 9.82
CA LEU A 79 5.41 5.07 11.17
C LEU A 79 4.05 5.76 11.26
N GLY A 80 3.69 6.47 10.20
CA GLY A 80 2.48 7.26 10.07
C GLY A 80 1.22 6.40 9.95
N VAL A 81 1.25 5.25 9.27
CA VAL A 81 0.10 4.34 9.23
C VAL A 81 -0.20 3.71 10.60
N PRO A 82 0.79 3.15 11.33
CA PRO A 82 0.57 2.70 12.72
C PRO A 82 0.08 3.82 13.63
N PHE A 83 0.65 5.02 13.54
CA PHE A 83 0.24 6.18 14.34
C PHE A 83 -1.21 6.61 14.03
N TYR A 84 -1.58 6.66 12.76
CA TYR A 84 -2.94 6.93 12.32
C TYR A 84 -3.94 5.90 12.87
N LEU A 85 -3.63 4.62 12.77
CA LEU A 85 -4.47 3.54 13.29
C LEU A 85 -4.56 3.55 14.82
N TRP A 86 -3.47 3.91 15.50
CA TRP A 86 -3.48 4.09 16.95
C TRP A 86 -4.44 5.20 17.38
N ARG A 87 -4.43 6.33 16.65
CA ARG A 87 -5.22 7.51 17.01
C ARG A 87 -6.70 7.41 16.65
N THR A 88 -7.04 6.65 15.61
CA THR A 88 -8.39 6.55 15.05
C THR A 88 -9.22 5.40 15.62
N ARG A 89 -8.62 4.44 16.37
CA ARG A 89 -9.34 3.27 16.90
C ARG A 89 -9.65 3.41 18.41
N PRO A 90 -10.91 3.12 18.82
CA PRO A 90 -11.37 3.37 20.19
C PRO A 90 -10.72 2.45 21.22
N THR A 91 -10.59 1.15 20.93
CA THR A 91 -10.11 0.14 21.89
C THR A 91 -8.70 -0.35 21.55
N ALA A 92 -7.93 -0.75 22.58
CA ALA A 92 -6.58 -1.29 22.42
C ALA A 92 -6.54 -2.53 21.50
N GLY A 93 -7.52 -3.43 21.63
CA GLY A 93 -7.65 -4.60 20.75
C GLY A 93 -7.90 -4.23 19.29
N ALA A 94 -8.73 -3.20 19.02
CA ALA A 94 -8.96 -2.72 17.66
C ALA A 94 -7.74 -2.01 17.06
N ARG A 95 -6.90 -1.36 17.89
CA ARG A 95 -5.62 -0.76 17.47
C ARG A 95 -4.64 -1.83 17.04
N LEU A 96 -4.35 -2.80 17.91
CA LEU A 96 -3.41 -3.89 17.62
C LEU A 96 -3.85 -4.71 16.41
N LYS A 97 -5.14 -5.04 16.32
CA LYS A 97 -5.70 -5.73 15.15
C LYS A 97 -5.49 -4.92 13.87
N ALA A 98 -5.80 -3.62 13.88
CA ALA A 98 -5.64 -2.78 12.69
C ALA A 98 -4.17 -2.65 12.26
N ILE A 99 -3.25 -2.48 13.21
CA ILE A 99 -1.81 -2.43 12.94
C ILE A 99 -1.34 -3.77 12.36
N GLY A 100 -1.77 -4.90 12.94
CA GLY A 100 -1.48 -6.23 12.41
C GLY A 100 -1.96 -6.43 10.98
N TRP A 101 -3.18 -5.98 10.66
CA TRP A 101 -3.70 -6.04 9.28
C TRP A 101 -2.94 -5.13 8.32
N ALA A 102 -2.51 -3.95 8.77
CA ALA A 102 -1.68 -3.06 7.96
C ALA A 102 -0.31 -3.67 7.66
N LEU A 103 0.34 -4.25 8.68
CA LEU A 103 1.61 -4.97 8.52
C LEU A 103 1.45 -6.18 7.59
N ALA A 104 0.40 -6.99 7.78
CA ALA A 104 0.11 -8.11 6.89
C ALA A 104 -0.13 -7.66 5.44
N PHE A 105 -0.80 -6.53 5.25
CA PHE A 105 -0.99 -5.96 3.92
C PHE A 105 0.34 -5.48 3.30
N TYR A 106 1.22 -4.83 4.06
CA TYR A 106 2.55 -4.45 3.57
C TYR A 106 3.37 -5.67 3.17
N LEU A 107 3.35 -6.74 3.98
CA LEU A 107 4.02 -7.99 3.64
C LEU A 107 3.44 -8.60 2.36
N LEU A 108 2.12 -8.64 2.22
CA LEU A 108 1.46 -9.11 1.01
C LEU A 108 1.87 -8.28 -0.21
N ALA A 109 1.89 -6.95 -0.09
CA ALA A 109 2.30 -6.04 -1.16
C ALA A 109 3.75 -6.30 -1.57
N SER A 110 4.67 -6.49 -0.61
CA SER A 110 6.07 -6.84 -0.88
C SER A 110 6.19 -8.19 -1.60
N VAL A 111 5.43 -9.20 -1.18
CA VAL A 111 5.40 -10.52 -1.83
C VAL A 111 4.86 -10.41 -3.26
N VAL A 112 3.81 -9.62 -3.48
CA VAL A 112 3.25 -9.39 -4.82
C VAL A 112 4.29 -8.69 -5.71
N LEU A 113 4.94 -7.64 -5.24
CA LEU A 113 5.94 -6.92 -6.01
C LEU A 113 7.10 -7.85 -6.43
N GLY A 114 7.73 -8.50 -5.45
CA GLY A 114 8.88 -9.40 -5.70
C GLY A 114 8.50 -10.67 -6.47
N GLY A 115 7.29 -11.21 -6.23
CA GLY A 115 6.80 -12.38 -6.95
C GLY A 115 6.54 -12.11 -8.43
N PHE A 116 5.95 -10.97 -8.77
CA PHE A 116 5.74 -10.57 -10.17
C PHE A 116 7.04 -10.14 -10.86
N GLU A 117 8.00 -9.58 -10.12
CA GLU A 117 9.35 -9.34 -10.63
C GLU A 117 10.04 -10.65 -11.01
N ALA A 118 10.02 -11.65 -10.11
CA ALA A 118 10.56 -12.98 -10.40
C ALA A 118 9.88 -13.64 -11.61
N LEU A 119 8.56 -13.48 -11.73
CA LEU A 119 7.79 -13.96 -12.88
C LEU A 119 8.24 -13.28 -14.19
N GLY A 120 8.39 -11.95 -14.18
CA GLY A 120 8.86 -11.18 -15.33
C GLY A 120 10.28 -11.58 -15.76
N MET A 121 11.18 -11.81 -14.78
CA MET A 121 12.53 -12.30 -15.04
C MET A 121 12.54 -13.70 -15.66
N ALA A 122 11.63 -14.59 -15.23
CA ALA A 122 11.49 -15.92 -15.81
C ALA A 122 11.05 -15.85 -17.28
N TRP A 123 10.09 -14.98 -17.59
CA TRP A 123 9.58 -14.78 -18.95
C TRP A 123 10.61 -14.17 -19.90
N ARG A 124 11.50 -13.32 -19.41
CA ARG A 124 12.59 -12.73 -20.21
C ARG A 124 13.63 -13.76 -20.66
N LYS A 125 13.77 -14.86 -19.94
CA LYS A 125 14.77 -15.92 -20.21
C LYS A 125 14.27 -16.99 -21.19
N VAL A 126 12.98 -16.96 -21.55
CA VAL A 126 12.35 -17.83 -22.55
C VAL A 126 12.40 -17.14 -23.90
#